data_AF-A0A0F9I4E8-F1
#
_entry.id   AF-A0A0F9I4E8-F1
#
_cell.length_a   1.000
_cell.length_b   1.000
_cell.length_c   1.000
_cell.angle_alpha   90.00
_cell.angle_beta   90.00
_cell.angle_gamma   90.00
#
_symmetry.space_group_name_H-M   'P 1'
#
loop_
_entity.id
_entity.type
_entity.pdbx_description
1 polymer ?
#
loop_
_entity_poly.entity_id
_entity_poly.type
_entity_poly.pdbx_seq_one_letter_code
_entity_poly.pdbx_strand_id
1 'polypeptide(L)' 'FQAKITRNAKNYFLGRFDNEIEAAKAYDAKARELFGEFALLNFPKEAA' A
#
# COMPACT_ATOMS: atom_id res chain seq x y z
N PHE A 1 -12.12 1.09 -6.70
CA PHE A 1 -11.44 0.73 -5.43
C PHE A 1 -10.66 1.93 -4.89
N GLN A 2 -10.46 2.02 -3.58
CA GLN A 2 -9.71 3.11 -2.93
C GLN A 2 -8.59 2.53 -2.09
N ALA A 3 -7.40 3.11 -2.18
CA ALA A 3 -6.28 2.74 -1.33
C ALA A 3 -5.93 3.88 -0.37
N LYS A 4 -5.75 3.54 0.90
CA LYS A 4 -5.28 4.44 1.95
C LYS A 4 -4.42 3.67 2.94
N ILE A 5 -3.48 4.36 3.56
CA ILE A 5 -2.63 3.79 4.61
C ILE A 5 -2.47 4.80 5.74
N THR A 6 -2.37 4.31 6.96
CA THR A 6 -2.23 5.15 8.15
C THR A 6 -0.91 4.82 8.83
N ARG A 7 -0.11 5.86 9.12
CA ARG A 7 1.11 5.73 9.92
C ARG A 7 1.22 6.89 10.88
N ASN A 8 1.49 6.60 12.15
CA ASN A 8 1.66 7.60 13.22
C ASN A 8 0.49 8.60 13.27
N ALA A 9 -0.74 8.10 13.30
CA ALA A 9 -1.99 8.87 13.25
C ALA A 9 -2.19 9.75 11.99
N LYS A 10 -1.29 9.69 11.01
CA LYS A 10 -1.42 10.38 9.73
C LYS A 10 -1.99 9.44 8.68
N ASN A 11 -3.08 9.88 8.06
CA ASN A 11 -3.73 9.18 6.96
C ASN A 11 -3.15 9.64 5.62
N TYR A 12 -2.78 8.69 4.77
CA TYR A 12 -2.30 8.91 3.42
C TYR A 12 -3.33 8.31 2.45
N PHE A 13 -3.93 9.16 1.62
CA PHE A 13 -4.76 8.71 0.51
C PHE A 13 -3.87 8.42 -0.69
N LEU A 14 -3.96 7.21 -1.22
CA LEU A 14 -3.10 6.71 -2.29
C LEU A 14 -3.76 6.77 -3.67
N GLY A 15 -5.08 6.96 -3.70
CA GLY A 15 -5.84 7.16 -4.92
C GLY A 15 -7.13 6.36 -4.99
N ARG A 16 -7.87 6.60 -6.08
CA ARG A 16 -8.93 5.73 -6.58
C ARG A 16 -8.39 4.99 -7.79
N PHE A 17 -8.72 3.71 -7.87
CA PHE A 17 -8.31 2.81 -8.94
C PHE A 17 -9.54 2.07 -9.48
N ASP A 18 -9.44 1.62 -10.73
CA ASP A 18 -10.57 0.97 -11.40
C ASP A 18 -10.76 -0.47 -10.92
N ASN A 19 -9.67 -1.14 -10.55
CA ASN A 19 -9.68 -2.50 -10.01
C ASN A 19 -8.97 -2.60 -8.65
N GLU A 20 -9.20 -3.72 -7.95
CA GLU A 20 -8.66 -3.98 -6.62
C GLU A 20 -7.16 -4.25 -6.62
N ILE A 21 -6.65 -4.86 -7.69
CA ILE A 21 -5.24 -5.25 -7.80
C ILE A 21 -4.36 -4.00 -7.85
N GLU A 22 -4.72 -3.00 -8.66
CA GLU A 22 -3.99 -1.73 -8.73
C GLU A 22 -4.03 -0.98 -7.39
N ALA A 23 -5.18 -0.98 -6.71
CA ALA A 23 -5.28 -0.38 -5.38
C ALA A 23 -4.38 -1.08 -4.36
N ALA A 24 -4.35 -2.41 -4.36
CA ALA A 24 -3.49 -3.20 -3.48
C ALA A 24 -2.00 -3.03 -3.81
N LYS A 25 -1.63 -2.91 -5.08
CA LYS A 25 -0.25 -2.59 -5.50
C LYS A 25 0.20 -1.21 -5.04
N ALA A 26 -0.68 -0.20 -5.16
CA ALA A 26 -0.40 1.15 -4.65
C ALA A 26 -0.25 1.17 -3.12
N TYR A 27 -1.07 0.39 -2.41
CA TYR A 27 -0.92 0.20 -0.97
C TYR A 27 0.43 -0.43 -0.62
N ASP A 28 0.81 -1.51 -1.28
CA ASP A 28 2.06 -2.23 -1.03
C ASP A 28 3.29 -1.37 -1.26
N ALA A 29 3.30 -0.60 -2.36
CA ALA A 29 4.37 0.35 -2.62
C ALA A 29 4.51 1.35 -1.47
N LYS A 30 3.39 1.92 -0.99
CA LYS A 30 3.42 2.86 0.14
C LYS A 30 3.79 2.17 1.45
N ALA A 31 3.35 0.95 1.67
CA ALA A 31 3.68 0.16 2.84
C ALA A 31 5.19 -0.11 2.90
N ARG A 32 5.84 -0.46 1.77
CA ARG A 32 7.31 -0.61 1.70
C ARG A 32 8.03 0.69 2.05
N GLU A 33 7.60 1.83 1.50
CA GLU A 33 8.19 3.13 1.83
C GLU A 33 8.06 3.49 3.32
N LEU A 34 6.94 3.12 3.94
CA LEU A 34 6.63 3.53 5.31
C LEU A 34 7.16 2.55 6.37
N PHE A 35 7.11 1.25 6.11
CA PHE A 35 7.43 0.21 7.10
C PHE A 35 8.70 -0.58 6.75
N GLY A 36 9.27 -0.39 5.56
CA GLY A 36 10.51 -1.04 5.13
C GLY A 36 10.37 -2.57 5.09
N GLU A 37 11.32 -3.27 5.71
CA GLU A 37 11.32 -4.73 5.84
C GLU A 37 10.14 -5.28 6.65
N PHE A 38 9.51 -4.44 7.50
CA PHE A 38 8.36 -4.80 8.32
C PHE A 38 7.02 -4.51 7.63
N ALA A 39 7.05 -4.13 6.35
CA ALA A 39 5.83 -3.86 5.60
C ALA A 39 5.00 -5.14 5.41
N LEU A 40 3.75 -5.10 5.85
CA LEU A 40 2.76 -6.13 5.54
C LEU A 40 2.14 -5.82 4.19
N LEU A 41 2.47 -6.66 3.21
CA LEU A 41 2.12 -6.49 1.80
C LEU A 41 1.05 -7.48 1.38
N ASN A 42 0.18 -7.06 0.48
CA ASN A 42 -0.78 -7.91 -0.21
C ASN A 42 -0.08 -8.87 -1.19
N PHE A 43 1.03 -8.43 -1.79
CA PHE A 43 1.84 -9.15 -2.78
C PHE A 43 3.31 -9.26 -2.32
N PRO A 44 3.62 -10.14 -1.34
CA PRO A 44 4.98 -10.29 -0.81
C PRO A 44 5.98 -10.85 -1.81
N LYS A 45 5.53 -11.60 -2.83
CA LYS A 45 6.38 -12.21 -3.87
C LYS A 45 6.77 -11.25 -5.01
N GLU A 46 6.08 -10.11 -5.12
CA GLU A 46 6.44 -9.03 -6.06
C GLU A 46 7.37 -7.99 -5.40
N ALA A 47 7.91 -8.30 -4.21
CA ALA A 47 8.79 -7.42 -3.43
C ALA A 47 10.28 -7.60 -3.74
N ALA A 48 10.63 -8.45 -4.70
CA ALA A 48 12.00 -8.77 -5.09
C ALA A 48 12.28 -8.33 -6.52
#